data_AF-A0A5C5G1J0-F1
#
_entry.id   AF-A0A5C5G1J0-F1
#
_cell.length_a   1.000
_cell.length_b   1.000
_cell.length_c   1.000
_cell.angle_alpha   90.00
_cell.angle_beta   90.00
_cell.angle_gamma   90.00
#
_symmetry.space_group_name_H-M   'P 1'
#
loop_
_entity.id
_entity.type
_entity.pdbx_description
1 polymer ?
#
loop_
_entity_poly.entity_id
_entity_poly.type
_entity_poly.pdbx_seq_one_letter_code
_entity_poly.pdbx_strand_id
1 'polypeptide(L)'
;MGNWTRFANHVCQGFNVVPRPVYVDEGDVSRPLWVYFALRDIHPGEEITISYSSEHDPVPRDFGYSVQEWKDAANKARAEAPRGHRCYCGKALCRGTMFNAPPGEAFWEKSDGRRGG
;
A
#
# COMPACT_ATOMS: atom_id res chain seq x y z
N MET A 1 -12.09 18.20 -9.50
CA MET A 1 -10.87 18.72 -10.19
C MET A 1 -9.64 18.16 -9.50
N GLY A 2 -8.53 17.97 -10.21
CA GLY A 2 -7.27 17.45 -9.66
C GLY A 2 -6.17 17.56 -10.70
N ASN A 3 -4.92 17.29 -10.31
CA ASN A 3 -3.79 17.27 -11.24
C ASN A 3 -3.47 15.82 -11.68
N TRP A 4 -2.34 15.62 -12.35
CA TRP A 4 -1.93 14.32 -12.91
C TRP A 4 -1.65 13.25 -11.84
N THR A 5 -1.38 13.61 -10.59
CA THR A 5 -1.03 12.61 -9.55
C THR A 5 -2.20 11.70 -9.21
N ARG A 6 -3.44 12.10 -9.53
CA ARG A 6 -4.64 11.25 -9.40
C ARG A 6 -4.61 9.97 -10.24
N PHE A 7 -3.67 9.87 -11.18
CA PHE A 7 -3.48 8.71 -12.05
C PHE A 7 -2.33 7.79 -11.57
N ALA A 8 -1.60 8.17 -10.51
CA ALA A 8 -0.56 7.30 -9.94
C ALA A 8 -1.20 6.05 -9.34
N ASN A 9 -0.77 4.88 -9.79
CA ASN A 9 -1.37 3.62 -9.39
C ASN A 9 -0.74 3.04 -8.11
N HIS A 10 -1.53 2.20 -7.45
CA HIS A 10 -1.09 1.43 -6.31
C HIS A 10 -0.20 0.25 -6.70
N VAL A 11 0.92 0.06 -5.98
CA VAL A 11 1.61 -1.23 -5.88
C VAL A 11 1.82 -1.61 -4.41
N CYS A 12 1.68 -2.90 -4.09
CA CYS A 12 1.83 -3.38 -2.71
C CYS A 12 3.29 -3.48 -2.26
N GLN A 13 4.23 -3.55 -3.20
CA GLN A 13 5.65 -3.80 -2.94
C GLN A 13 6.50 -3.08 -3.98
N GLY A 14 7.60 -2.47 -3.54
CA GLY A 14 8.57 -1.81 -4.42
C GLY A 14 7.98 -0.60 -5.15
N PHE A 15 7.10 0.15 -4.48
CA PHE A 15 6.70 1.48 -4.94
C PHE A 15 7.91 2.40 -4.99
N ASN A 16 7.95 3.29 -5.97
CA ASN A 16 9.10 4.17 -6.22
C ASN A 16 8.86 5.62 -5.79
N VAL A 17 7.65 5.93 -5.33
CA VAL A 17 7.29 7.25 -4.83
C VAL A 17 6.60 7.13 -3.47
N VAL A 18 6.86 8.10 -2.59
CA VAL A 18 6.22 8.22 -1.28
C VAL A 18 5.58 9.61 -1.12
N PRO A 19 4.33 9.69 -0.61
CA PRO A 19 3.72 10.97 -0.23
C PRO A 19 4.32 11.50 1.07
N ARG A 20 4.61 12.80 1.13
CA ARG A 20 5.09 13.50 2.33
C ARG A 20 4.31 14.80 2.53
N PRO A 21 3.97 15.16 3.77
CA PRO A 21 3.43 16.47 4.08
C PRO A 21 4.54 17.53 3.94
N VAL A 22 4.26 18.62 3.24
CA VAL A 22 5.16 19.77 3.08
C VAL A 22 4.43 21.04 3.46
N TYR A 23 5.12 21.92 4.18
CA TYR A 23 4.63 23.21 4.65
C TYR A 23 5.56 24.30 4.10
N VAL A 24 5.01 25.25 3.36
CA VAL A 24 5.77 26.39 2.81
C VAL A 24 5.20 27.69 3.40
N ASP A 25 3.90 27.93 3.19
CA ASP A 25 3.18 29.14 3.63
C ASP A 25 1.85 28.80 4.35
N GLU A 26 1.79 27.68 5.07
CA GLU A 26 0.62 27.23 5.83
C GLU A 26 0.95 27.18 7.33
N GLY A 27 0.16 27.88 8.14
CA GLY A 27 0.33 27.93 9.60
C GLY A 27 -0.43 26.82 10.32
N ASP A 28 -1.44 26.24 9.68
CA ASP A 28 -2.21 25.12 10.22
C ASP A 28 -1.55 23.78 9.85
N VAL A 29 -0.93 23.15 10.84
CA VAL A 29 -0.26 21.85 10.67
C VAL A 29 -1.19 20.74 10.18
N SER A 30 -2.51 20.88 10.35
CA SER A 30 -3.50 19.91 9.87
C SER A 30 -3.75 19.96 8.36
N ARG A 31 -3.19 20.97 7.66
CA ARG A 31 -3.43 21.22 6.23
C ARG A 31 -2.16 21.17 5.37
N PRO A 32 -1.39 20.07 5.40
CA PRO A 32 -0.18 19.98 4.59
C PRO A 32 -0.46 19.97 3.08
N LEU A 33 0.52 20.40 2.30
CA LEU A 33 0.61 20.01 0.90
C LEU A 33 1.11 18.56 0.82
N TRP A 34 0.38 17.70 0.13
CA TRP A 34 0.84 16.34 -0.14
C TRP A 34 1.70 16.31 -1.39
N VAL A 35 2.99 16.01 -1.20
CA VAL A 35 3.98 16.02 -2.26
C VAL A 35 4.57 14.62 -2.44
N TYR A 36 4.77 14.24 -3.69
CA TYR A 36 5.41 12.98 -4.06
C TYR A 36 6.92 13.16 -4.16
N PHE A 37 7.65 12.34 -3.41
CA PHE A 37 9.10 12.23 -3.49
C PHE A 37 9.49 10.87 -4.03
N ALA A 38 10.47 10.84 -4.92
CA ALA A 38 11.05 9.59 -5.39
C ALA A 38 11.88 8.94 -4.27
N LEU A 39 11.71 7.63 -4.08
CA LEU A 39 12.48 6.83 -3.12
C LEU A 39 13.81 6.32 -3.70
N ARG A 40 13.94 6.37 -5.02
CA ARG A 40 15.08 5.93 -5.81
C ARG A 40 15.05 6.63 -7.17
N ASP A 41 16.11 6.47 -7.96
CA ASP A 41 16.08 6.85 -9.36
C ASP A 41 14.98 6.07 -10.11
N ILE A 42 14.20 6.77 -10.94
CA ILE A 42 13.12 6.23 -11.76
C ILE A 42 13.52 6.44 -13.22
N HIS A 43 13.75 5.36 -13.96
CA HIS A 43 14.16 5.46 -15.35
C HIS A 43 13.00 5.85 -16.30
N PRO A 44 13.30 6.46 -17.46
CA PRO A 44 12.29 6.75 -18.46
C PRO A 44 11.48 5.50 -18.84
N GLY A 45 10.15 5.64 -18.86
CA GLY A 45 9.23 4.54 -19.16
C GLY A 45 8.85 3.67 -17.95
N GLU A 46 9.48 3.85 -16.79
CA GLU A 46 8.97 3.25 -15.55
C GLU A 46 7.68 3.93 -15.09
N GLU A 47 6.73 3.13 -14.61
CA GLU A 47 5.51 3.64 -14.00
C GLU A 47 5.82 4.31 -12.64
N ILE A 48 5.25 5.48 -12.41
CA ILE A 48 5.23 6.12 -11.10
C ILE A 48 4.18 5.42 -10.23
N THR A 49 4.64 4.78 -9.16
CA THR A 49 3.81 3.91 -8.32
C THR A 49 3.92 4.30 -6.86
N ILE A 50 2.78 4.22 -6.15
CA ILE A 50 2.68 4.55 -4.73
C ILE A 50 2.03 3.41 -3.95
N SER A 51 2.20 3.40 -2.63
CA SER A 51 1.40 2.56 -1.75
C SER A 51 0.22 3.36 -1.20
N TYR A 52 -0.98 2.78 -1.22
CA TYR A 52 -2.20 3.42 -0.68
C TYR A 52 -2.40 3.14 0.81
N SER A 53 -1.55 2.31 1.43
CA SER A 53 -1.81 1.78 2.77
C SER A 53 -0.61 1.81 3.72
N SER A 54 0.62 1.89 3.21
CA SER A 54 1.82 1.71 4.04
C SER A 54 3.02 2.39 3.38
N GLU A 55 3.94 2.90 4.18
CA GLU A 55 5.23 3.41 3.71
C GLU A 55 6.30 2.34 3.56
N HIS A 56 5.98 1.09 3.92
CA HIS A 56 6.88 -0.04 3.89
C HIS A 56 6.30 -1.20 3.09
N ASP A 57 7.21 -1.93 2.45
CA ASP A 57 6.90 -3.19 1.82
C ASP A 57 6.40 -4.20 2.86
N PRO A 58 5.44 -5.06 2.49
CA PRO A 58 4.95 -6.10 3.38
C PRO A 58 6.06 -7.12 3.67
N VAL A 59 6.17 -7.49 4.95
CA VAL A 59 7.03 -8.57 5.42
C VAL A 59 6.13 -9.66 6.01
N PRO A 60 5.77 -10.71 5.25
CA PRO A 60 4.77 -11.70 5.69
C PRO A 60 5.01 -12.28 7.10
N ARG A 61 6.29 -12.45 7.47
CA ARG A 61 6.68 -13.00 8.78
C ARG A 61 6.26 -12.11 9.95
N ASP A 62 6.23 -10.80 9.76
CA ASP A 62 5.82 -9.84 10.80
C ASP A 62 4.33 -10.01 11.14
N PHE A 63 3.57 -10.64 10.24
CA PHE A 63 2.16 -10.96 10.37
C PHE A 63 1.89 -12.45 10.64
N GLY A 64 2.93 -13.25 10.92
CA GLY A 64 2.79 -14.68 11.19
C GLY A 64 2.51 -15.55 9.95
N TYR A 65 2.75 -15.03 8.75
CA TYR A 65 2.57 -15.76 7.49
C TYR A 65 3.90 -16.19 6.88
N SER A 66 3.96 -17.40 6.32
CA SER A 66 4.90 -17.72 5.27
C SER A 66 4.57 -16.97 3.97
N VAL A 67 5.51 -16.90 3.03
CA VAL A 67 5.27 -16.27 1.71
C VAL A 67 4.13 -16.97 0.95
N GLN A 68 3.97 -18.28 1.11
CA GLN A 68 2.92 -19.02 0.43
C GLN A 68 1.55 -18.70 1.06
N GLU A 69 1.43 -18.76 2.38
CA GLU A 69 0.18 -18.44 3.08
C GLU A 69 -0.24 -16.99 2.82
N TRP A 70 0.71 -16.05 2.72
CA TRP A 70 0.45 -14.67 2.32
C TRP A 70 -0.20 -14.58 0.94
N LYS A 71 0.33 -15.31 -0.05
CA LYS A 71 -0.22 -15.33 -1.41
C LYS A 71 -1.62 -15.93 -1.43
N ASP A 72 -1.85 -16.99 -0.68
CA ASP A 72 -3.14 -17.65 -0.60
C ASP A 72 -4.19 -16.73 0.06
N ALA A 73 -3.82 -16.06 1.15
CA ALA A 73 -4.65 -15.05 1.81
C ALA A 73 -4.95 -13.86 0.89
N ALA A 74 -3.96 -13.36 0.16
CA ALA A 74 -4.13 -12.29 -0.82
C ALA A 74 -5.05 -12.68 -1.98
N ASN A 75 -4.94 -13.93 -2.47
CA ASN A 75 -5.80 -14.43 -3.53
C ASN A 75 -7.25 -14.56 -3.06
N LYS A 76 -7.47 -15.06 -1.84
CA LYS A 76 -8.79 -15.10 -1.22
C LYS A 76 -9.36 -13.69 -1.06
N ALA A 77 -8.60 -12.76 -0.48
CA ALA A 77 -9.02 -11.37 -0.30
C ALA A 77 -9.39 -10.70 -1.64
N ARG A 78 -8.63 -10.96 -2.71
CA ARG A 78 -8.96 -10.46 -4.06
C ARG A 78 -10.26 -11.06 -4.60
N ALA A 79 -10.49 -12.36 -4.41
CA ALA A 79 -11.68 -13.04 -4.92
C ALA A 79 -12.96 -12.51 -4.25
N GLU A 80 -12.90 -12.29 -2.93
CA GLU A 80 -14.01 -11.84 -2.10
C GLU A 80 -14.27 -10.32 -2.24
N ALA A 81 -13.28 -9.53 -2.66
CA ALA A 81 -13.44 -8.08 -2.80
C ALA A 81 -14.31 -7.65 -4.01
N PRO A 82 -15.06 -6.53 -3.89
CA PRO A 82 -15.71 -5.89 -5.03
C PRO A 82 -14.72 -5.56 -6.14
N ARG A 83 -15.16 -5.64 -7.41
CA ARG A 83 -14.27 -5.50 -8.58
C ARG A 83 -13.39 -4.24 -8.52
N GLY A 84 -13.94 -3.10 -8.07
CA GLY A 84 -13.22 -1.84 -7.97
C GLY A 84 -12.17 -1.76 -6.86
N HIS A 85 -12.17 -2.70 -5.92
CA HIS A 85 -11.25 -2.70 -4.77
C HIS A 85 -10.11 -3.73 -4.93
N ARG A 86 -10.21 -4.62 -5.92
CA ARG A 86 -9.21 -5.66 -6.21
C ARG A 86 -7.90 -5.04 -6.68
N CYS A 87 -6.79 -5.55 -6.16
CA CYS A 87 -5.45 -5.12 -6.57
C CYS A 87 -4.90 -6.03 -7.68
N TYR A 88 -4.38 -5.39 -8.72
CA TYR A 88 -3.77 -6.03 -9.89
C TYR A 88 -2.32 -5.57 -10.11
N CYS A 89 -1.60 -5.18 -9.06
CA CYS A 89 -0.24 -4.64 -9.17
C CYS A 89 0.82 -5.65 -9.63
N GLY A 90 0.49 -6.95 -9.68
CA GLY A 90 1.39 -8.01 -10.15
C GLY A 90 2.60 -8.32 -9.25
N LYS A 91 2.72 -7.67 -8.07
CA LYS A 91 3.86 -7.88 -7.16
C LYS A 91 3.75 -9.19 -6.37
N ALA A 92 4.91 -9.77 -6.04
CA ALA A 92 5.00 -11.06 -5.37
C ALA A 92 4.31 -11.09 -3.99
N LEU A 93 4.40 -9.97 -3.27
CA LEU A 93 3.75 -9.77 -1.96
C LEU A 93 2.50 -8.89 -2.06
N CYS A 94 1.72 -9.05 -3.14
CA CYS A 94 0.43 -8.38 -3.26
C CYS A 94 -0.50 -8.73 -2.07
N ARG A 95 -1.34 -7.77 -1.66
CA ARG A 95 -2.34 -7.93 -0.60
C ARG A 95 -3.73 -8.32 -1.12
N GLY A 96 -3.90 -8.37 -2.44
CA GLY A 96 -5.18 -8.72 -3.08
C GLY A 96 -6.17 -7.57 -3.23
N THR A 97 -6.09 -6.52 -2.40
CA THR A 97 -6.93 -5.32 -2.47
C THR A 97 -6.11 -4.03 -2.43
N MET A 98 -6.62 -2.95 -3.01
CA MET A 98 -5.92 -1.65 -3.09
C MET A 98 -6.23 -0.74 -1.91
N PHE A 99 -7.47 -0.80 -1.41
CA PHE A 99 -7.94 0.01 -0.30
C PHE A 99 -7.93 -0.81 0.97
N ASN A 100 -7.78 -0.13 2.10
CA ASN A 100 -7.86 -0.76 3.41
C ASN A 100 -9.26 -1.36 3.57
N ALA A 101 -9.31 -2.61 4.04
CA ALA A 101 -10.51 -3.11 4.67
C ALA A 101 -10.79 -2.30 5.94
N PRO A 102 -12.01 -2.35 6.52
CA PRO A 102 -12.22 -1.82 7.86
C PRO A 102 -11.12 -2.31 8.83
N PRO A 103 -10.64 -1.46 9.75
CA PRO A 103 -9.53 -1.81 10.63
C PRO A 103 -9.73 -3.18 11.30
N GLY A 104 -8.73 -4.06 11.21
CA GLY A 104 -8.75 -5.41 11.79
C GLY A 104 -9.43 -6.48 10.94
N GLU A 105 -10.02 -6.13 9.80
CA GLU A 105 -10.56 -7.10 8.84
C GLU A 105 -9.52 -7.55 7.83
N ALA A 106 -8.57 -6.68 7.48
CA ALA A 106 -7.47 -7.00 6.58
C ALA A 106 -6.59 -8.10 7.18
N PHE A 107 -6.27 -9.15 6.41
CA PHE A 107 -5.45 -10.25 6.91
C PHE A 107 -4.02 -9.81 7.27
N TRP A 108 -3.52 -8.74 6.63
CA TRP A 108 -2.23 -8.11 6.96
C TRP A 108 -2.33 -7.08 8.10
N GLU A 109 -3.46 -6.99 8.79
CA GLU A 109 -3.62 -6.20 10.03
C GLU A 109 -3.89 -7.10 11.24
N LYS A 110 -4.09 -8.41 11.02
CA LYS A 110 -4.28 -9.38 12.09
C LYS A 110 -2.93 -9.70 12.72
N SER A 111 -2.49 -8.86 13.65
CA SER A 111 -1.52 -9.28 14.65
C SER A 111 -2.21 -10.33 15.52
N ASP A 112 -1.81 -11.59 15.41
CA ASP A 112 -2.26 -12.65 16.32
C ASP A 112 -1.85 -12.24 17.74
N GLY A 113 -2.79 -11.67 18.49
CA GLY A 113 -2.62 -11.27 19.89
C GLY A 113 -2.44 -12.44 20.86
N ARG A 114 -2.00 -13.63 20.40
CA ARG A 114 -1.69 -14.80 21.24
C ARG A 114 -0.73 -15.74 20.52
N ARG A 115 0.56 -15.63 20.83
CA ARG A 115 1.52 -16.75 20.88
C ARG A 115 2.79 -16.27 21.59
N GLY A 116 2.72 -16.19 22.91
CA GLY A 116 3.88 -15.99 23.77
C GLY A 116 3.56 -16.49 25.17
N GLY A 117 4.29 -17.53 25.60
CA GLY A 117 4.42 -17.97 27.00
C GLY A 117 3.25 -18.73 27.57
#